data_AF-A0A1S3WDW8-F1
#
_entry.id   AF-A0A1S3WDW8-F1
#
_cell.length_a   1.000
_cell.length_b   1.000
_cell.length_c   1.000
_cell.angle_alpha   90.00
_cell.angle_beta   90.00
_cell.angle_gamma   90.00
#
_symmetry.space_group_name_H-M   'P 1'
#
loop_
_entity.id
_entity.type
_entity.pdbx_description
1 polymer ?
#
loop_
_entity_poly.entity_id
_entity_poly.type
_entity_poly.pdbx_seq_one_letter_code
_entity_poly.pdbx_strand_id
1 'polypeptide(L)'
;MESRASVRLRVVLSHLGRPSAGLLVAHPTAETAYPANFHTQQFQMEFERICREEVKPPGIMIMRDVSIAKSEFVPDETVVSKVQDFQEDEELFRYCTLPEIVKYVECFTGPNIMAMHTMLINKPPDTGKKTSRHPLHQDLHYFPFRPSDSIVCAWTAMEHTDRNNGCLVVIPGTHKGPLKPHAYPQWEGGVNLMYHGIQDYEEDNKRVHLVMEKGDTVFFHPLLIHGSGENKTQGFRKAISCHYAGANCHYISVKGTSQEIIEKEVVELADKLYGIEKGAVQFQDVWSFRARLVKGERINL
;
A
#
# COMPACT_ATOMS: atom_id res chain seq x y z
N MET A 1 -6.08 30.02 11.54
CA MET A 1 -6.72 28.82 12.13
C MET A 1 -6.00 27.60 11.58
N GLU A 2 -5.16 26.95 12.37
CA GLU A 2 -4.50 25.70 11.98
C GLU A 2 -5.57 24.61 11.77
N SER A 3 -5.50 23.87 10.65
CA SER A 3 -6.46 22.79 10.37
C SER A 3 -6.33 21.68 11.41
N ARG A 4 -7.45 21.05 11.79
CA ARG A 4 -7.49 19.91 12.73
C ARG A 4 -6.55 18.75 12.33
N ALA A 5 -6.21 18.62 11.03
CA ALA A 5 -5.23 17.66 10.51
C ALA A 5 -3.79 17.98 10.94
N SER A 6 -3.42 19.26 11.02
CA SER A 6 -2.07 19.73 11.41
C SER A 6 -1.74 19.40 12.88
N VAL A 7 -2.76 19.36 13.74
CA VAL A 7 -2.63 19.03 15.17
C VAL A 7 -2.50 17.52 15.39
N ARG A 8 -3.15 16.69 14.56
CA ARG A 8 -3.13 15.22 14.69
C ARG A 8 -1.85 14.59 14.18
N LEU A 9 -1.23 15.17 13.14
CA LEU A 9 0.07 14.71 12.64
C LEU A 9 1.23 15.00 13.62
N ARG A 10 1.09 15.98 14.52
CA ARG A 10 2.07 16.20 15.61
C ARG A 10 2.20 14.99 16.53
N VAL A 11 1.16 14.18 16.70
CA VAL A 11 1.24 12.98 17.56
C VAL A 11 2.13 11.91 16.92
N VAL A 12 2.06 11.72 15.59
CA VAL A 12 2.90 10.78 14.84
C VAL A 12 4.33 11.32 14.65
N LEU A 13 4.49 12.62 14.33
CA LEU A 13 5.80 13.21 14.09
C LEU A 13 6.59 13.54 15.39
N SER A 14 5.93 13.75 16.53
CA SER A 14 6.63 13.94 17.81
C SER A 14 7.34 12.69 18.33
N HIS A 15 6.95 11.50 17.84
CA HIS A 15 7.65 10.24 18.10
C HIS A 15 8.92 10.06 17.24
N LEU A 16 9.03 10.75 16.10
CA LEU A 16 10.18 10.64 15.20
C LEU A 16 11.31 11.65 15.49
N GLY A 17 11.08 12.60 16.41
CA GLY A 17 11.98 13.74 16.66
C GLY A 17 12.61 13.81 18.06
N ARG A 18 12.50 12.78 18.90
CA ARG A 18 13.15 12.77 20.23
C ARG A 18 14.24 11.69 20.31
N PRO A 19 15.42 11.98 20.88
CA PRO A 19 16.37 10.94 21.23
C PRO A 19 15.74 10.08 22.33
N SER A 20 15.62 8.78 22.08
CA SER A 20 15.26 7.74 23.05
C SER A 20 14.23 8.16 24.11
N ALA A 21 12.97 8.34 23.71
CA ALA A 21 11.88 8.25 24.67
C ALA A 21 11.56 6.76 24.86
N GLY A 22 11.65 6.29 26.09
CA GLY A 22 11.51 4.89 26.46
C GLY A 22 10.29 4.23 25.82
N LEU A 23 10.52 2.98 25.40
CA LEU A 23 9.56 1.97 25.00
C LEU A 23 8.19 2.22 25.66
N LEU A 24 7.26 2.86 24.94
CA LEU A 24 5.84 2.79 25.28
C LEU A 24 5.38 1.41 24.82
N VAL A 25 5.71 0.40 25.62
CA VAL A 25 5.05 -0.90 25.56
C VAL A 25 3.59 -0.58 25.84
N ALA A 26 2.76 -0.66 24.81
CA ALA A 26 1.33 -0.78 25.01
C ALA A 26 1.12 -2.05 25.84
N HIS A 27 0.87 -1.89 27.13
CA HIS A 27 0.43 -3.01 27.95
C HIS A 27 -0.91 -3.49 27.40
N PRO A 28 -1.09 -4.81 27.18
CA PRO A 28 -2.38 -5.33 26.76
C PRO A 28 -3.40 -4.98 27.84
N THR A 29 -4.40 -4.19 27.48
CA THR A 29 -5.67 -4.21 28.19
C THR A 29 -6.22 -5.63 28.05
N ALA A 30 -6.67 -6.20 29.17
CA ALA A 30 -7.14 -7.57 29.30
C ALA A 30 -8.39 -7.83 28.46
N GLU A 31 -8.20 -7.96 27.16
CA GLU A 31 -9.01 -8.71 26.22
C GLU A 31 -8.05 -9.74 25.60
N THR A 32 -8.54 -10.91 25.22
CA THR A 32 -7.74 -11.94 24.54
C THR A 32 -7.32 -11.45 23.16
N ALA A 33 -6.37 -10.52 23.12
CA ALA A 33 -5.70 -10.03 21.93
C ALA A 33 -4.63 -11.06 21.57
N TYR A 34 -4.75 -11.65 20.38
CA TYR A 34 -3.68 -12.47 19.84
C TYR A 34 -2.45 -11.57 19.62
N PRO A 35 -1.22 -12.04 19.87
CA PRO A 35 -0.03 -11.23 19.61
C PRO A 35 -0.01 -10.83 18.12
N ALA A 36 0.48 -9.63 17.78
CA ALA A 36 0.62 -9.18 16.38
C ALA A 36 1.35 -10.21 15.47
N ASN A 37 2.23 -11.01 16.08
CA ASN A 37 2.94 -12.12 15.43
C ASN A 37 2.02 -13.26 14.93
N PHE A 38 0.87 -13.47 15.57
CA PHE A 38 -0.11 -14.48 15.20
C PHE A 38 -0.83 -14.10 13.91
N HIS A 39 -1.34 -12.87 13.82
CA HIS A 39 -2.04 -12.38 12.62
C HIS A 39 -1.15 -12.40 11.38
N THR A 40 0.08 -11.89 11.51
CA THR A 40 1.05 -11.87 10.41
C THR A 40 1.42 -13.28 9.92
N GLN A 41 1.41 -14.28 10.79
CA GLN A 41 1.61 -15.68 10.39
C GLN A 41 0.41 -16.24 9.61
N GLN A 42 -0.82 -15.96 10.05
CA GLN A 42 -2.03 -16.40 9.32
C GLN A 42 -2.08 -15.78 7.91
N PHE A 43 -1.79 -14.48 7.79
CA PHE A 43 -1.76 -13.81 6.49
C PHE A 43 -0.67 -14.37 5.57
N GLN A 44 0.49 -14.75 6.13
CA GLN A 44 1.54 -15.39 5.35
C GLN A 44 1.10 -16.76 4.83
N MET A 45 0.48 -17.59 5.68
CA MET A 45 -0.03 -18.89 5.27
C MET A 45 -1.09 -18.76 4.17
N GLU A 46 -2.01 -17.80 4.29
CA GLU A 46 -3.04 -17.60 3.26
C GLU A 46 -2.43 -17.11 1.94
N PHE A 47 -1.46 -16.19 2.00
CA PHE A 47 -0.72 -15.76 0.82
C PHE A 47 -0.05 -16.94 0.10
N GLU A 48 0.60 -17.84 0.85
CA GLU A 48 1.22 -19.03 0.28
C GLU A 48 0.19 -19.97 -0.37
N ARG A 49 -0.99 -20.14 0.24
CA ARG A 49 -2.10 -20.93 -0.34
C ARG A 49 -2.62 -20.31 -1.64
N ILE A 50 -2.74 -18.98 -1.70
CA ILE A 50 -3.07 -18.24 -2.93
C ILE A 50 -2.01 -18.46 -4.00
N CYS A 51 -0.72 -18.36 -3.65
CA CYS A 51 0.38 -18.57 -4.60
C CYS A 51 0.42 -20.00 -5.16
N ARG A 52 0.06 -21.00 -4.34
CA ARG A 52 -0.09 -22.41 -4.76
C ARG A 52 -1.42 -22.73 -5.43
N GLU A 53 -2.26 -21.72 -5.67
CA GLU A 53 -3.59 -21.87 -6.26
C GLU A 53 -4.58 -22.74 -5.46
N GLU A 54 -4.31 -22.97 -4.17
CA GLU A 54 -5.18 -23.71 -3.25
C GLU A 54 -6.41 -22.87 -2.84
N VAL A 55 -6.28 -21.55 -2.92
CA VAL A 55 -7.33 -20.55 -2.67
C VAL A 55 -7.33 -19.56 -3.82
N LYS A 56 -8.51 -19.23 -4.36
CA LYS A 56 -8.68 -18.35 -5.53
C LYS A 56 -9.75 -17.28 -5.26
N PRO A 57 -9.44 -16.25 -4.46
CA PRO A 57 -10.40 -15.21 -4.11
C PRO A 57 -10.88 -14.48 -5.36
N PRO A 58 -12.19 -14.25 -5.53
CA PRO A 58 -12.71 -13.52 -6.69
C PRO A 58 -12.11 -12.12 -6.82
N GLY A 59 -11.66 -11.78 -8.03
CA GLY A 59 -11.14 -10.44 -8.34
C GLY A 59 -9.72 -10.14 -7.84
N ILE A 60 -9.05 -11.10 -7.18
CA ILE A 60 -7.67 -10.92 -6.74
C ILE A 60 -6.74 -10.72 -7.96
N MET A 61 -5.83 -9.77 -7.85
CA MET A 61 -4.80 -9.52 -8.86
C MET A 61 -3.47 -10.08 -8.39
N ILE A 62 -2.95 -11.11 -9.08
CA ILE A 62 -1.63 -11.69 -8.81
C ILE A 62 -0.60 -11.04 -9.74
N MET A 63 0.31 -10.25 -9.17
CA MET A 63 1.42 -9.66 -9.91
C MET A 63 2.64 -10.57 -9.81
N ARG A 64 3.16 -10.96 -10.98
CA ARG A 64 4.37 -11.77 -11.10
C ARG A 64 5.56 -10.87 -11.43
N ASP A 65 6.73 -11.23 -10.93
CA ASP A 65 7.95 -10.48 -11.26
C ASP A 65 8.34 -10.72 -12.73
N VAL A 66 8.57 -9.64 -13.48
CA VAL A 66 8.93 -9.70 -14.90
C VAL A 66 10.26 -10.42 -15.16
N SER A 67 11.16 -10.45 -14.16
CA SER A 67 12.45 -11.14 -14.26
C SER A 67 12.33 -12.66 -14.09
N ILE A 68 11.22 -13.14 -13.52
CA ILE A 68 10.96 -14.56 -13.21
C ILE A 68 9.92 -15.17 -14.17
N ALA A 69 9.14 -14.35 -14.89
CA ALA A 69 8.09 -14.78 -15.82
C ALA A 69 8.54 -15.65 -17.02
N LYS A 70 9.84 -15.91 -17.20
CA LYS A 70 10.41 -16.69 -18.32
C LYS A 70 10.78 -18.13 -17.97
N SER A 71 10.66 -18.56 -16.70
CA SER A 71 10.95 -19.94 -16.29
C SER A 71 9.70 -20.85 -16.37
N GLU A 72 9.92 -22.16 -16.34
CA GLU A 72 8.86 -23.18 -16.24
C GLU A 72 7.95 -22.85 -15.04
N PHE A 73 6.62 -22.88 -15.26
CA PHE A 73 5.65 -22.42 -14.29
C PHE A 73 5.53 -23.40 -13.12
N VAL A 74 6.04 -23.00 -11.96
CA VAL A 74 5.74 -23.63 -10.68
C VAL A 74 4.89 -22.63 -9.87
N PRO A 75 3.64 -22.97 -9.53
CA PRO A 75 2.78 -22.11 -8.72
C PRO A 75 3.29 -22.09 -7.28
N ASP A 76 4.19 -21.15 -6.99
CA ASP A 76 4.72 -20.91 -5.65
C ASP A 76 4.95 -19.40 -5.40
N GLU A 77 5.25 -19.04 -4.16
CA GLU A 77 5.42 -17.64 -3.78
C GLU A 77 6.65 -16.95 -4.42
N THR A 78 7.64 -17.70 -4.90
CA THR A 78 8.86 -17.15 -5.47
C THR A 78 8.63 -16.48 -6.82
N VAL A 79 7.54 -16.81 -7.53
CA VAL A 79 7.17 -16.15 -8.79
C VAL A 79 6.19 -14.98 -8.62
N VAL A 80 5.66 -14.78 -7.41
CA VAL A 80 4.67 -13.75 -7.09
C VAL A 80 5.32 -12.60 -6.32
N SER A 81 5.31 -11.40 -6.89
CA SER A 81 5.89 -10.21 -6.26
C SER A 81 4.88 -9.41 -5.44
N LYS A 82 3.59 -9.53 -5.77
CA LYS A 82 2.50 -8.84 -5.06
C LYS A 82 1.16 -9.52 -5.35
N VAL A 83 0.26 -9.51 -4.37
CA VAL A 83 -1.18 -9.68 -4.61
C VAL A 83 -1.90 -8.39 -4.25
N GLN A 84 -2.88 -8.01 -5.05
CA GLN A 84 -3.75 -6.86 -4.82
C GLN A 84 -5.22 -7.30 -4.86
N ASP A 85 -6.10 -6.46 -4.36
CA ASP A 85 -7.55 -6.66 -4.43
C ASP A 85 -8.02 -7.93 -3.71
N PHE A 86 -7.42 -8.20 -2.55
CA PHE A 86 -7.75 -9.35 -1.70
C PHE A 86 -9.03 -9.14 -0.85
N GLN A 87 -9.88 -8.16 -1.14
CA GLN A 87 -11.04 -7.84 -0.30
C GLN A 87 -12.10 -8.94 -0.20
N GLU A 88 -12.09 -9.91 -1.12
CA GLU A 88 -12.95 -11.10 -1.10
C GLU A 88 -12.26 -12.33 -0.46
N ASP A 89 -11.02 -12.18 0.02
CA ASP A 89 -10.34 -13.19 0.82
C ASP A 89 -10.57 -12.94 2.30
N GLU A 90 -11.27 -13.85 3.00
CA GLU A 90 -11.66 -13.64 4.39
C GLU A 90 -10.45 -13.45 5.32
N GLU A 91 -9.39 -14.25 5.17
CA GLU A 91 -8.24 -14.21 6.06
C GLU A 91 -7.36 -12.99 5.81
N LEU A 92 -7.06 -12.64 4.56
CA LEU A 92 -6.30 -11.41 4.26
C LEU A 92 -7.12 -10.15 4.54
N PHE A 93 -8.42 -10.15 4.26
CA PHE A 93 -9.27 -8.98 4.52
C PHE A 93 -9.47 -8.72 6.01
N ARG A 94 -9.25 -9.70 6.91
CA ARG A 94 -9.20 -9.45 8.37
C ARG A 94 -8.20 -8.37 8.74
N TYR A 95 -7.09 -8.20 8.01
CA TYR A 95 -6.18 -7.07 8.22
C TYR A 95 -6.91 -5.72 8.18
N CYS A 96 -7.89 -5.60 7.27
CA CYS A 96 -8.65 -4.37 7.07
C CYS A 96 -9.62 -4.06 8.22
N THR A 97 -10.00 -5.08 8.99
CA THR A 97 -11.00 -4.98 10.08
C THR A 97 -10.39 -5.18 11.47
N LEU A 98 -9.07 -5.40 11.58
CA LEU A 98 -8.37 -5.52 12.87
C LEU A 98 -8.62 -4.27 13.74
N PRO A 99 -9.17 -4.41 14.96
CA PRO A 99 -9.44 -3.29 15.86
C PRO A 99 -8.19 -2.44 16.14
N GLU A 100 -7.03 -3.06 16.24
CA GLU A 100 -5.73 -2.43 16.46
C GLU A 100 -5.36 -1.49 15.32
N ILE A 101 -5.68 -1.85 14.07
CA ILE A 101 -5.43 -1.03 12.89
C ILE A 101 -6.51 0.05 12.78
N VAL A 102 -7.79 -0.35 12.83
CA VAL A 102 -8.94 0.54 12.62
C VAL A 102 -8.96 1.69 13.63
N LYS A 103 -8.54 1.43 14.89
CA LYS A 103 -8.41 2.46 15.93
C LYS A 103 -7.51 3.63 15.51
N TYR A 104 -6.37 3.35 14.87
CA TYR A 104 -5.46 4.42 14.40
C TYR A 104 -5.94 5.02 13.08
N VAL A 105 -6.51 4.22 12.17
CA VAL A 105 -7.09 4.71 10.90
C VAL A 105 -8.15 5.78 11.15
N GLU A 106 -9.04 5.57 12.12
CA GLU A 106 -10.11 6.51 12.49
C GLU A 106 -9.59 7.91 12.83
N CYS A 107 -8.35 8.04 13.33
CA CYS A 107 -7.73 9.33 13.63
C CYS A 107 -7.59 10.22 12.39
N PHE A 108 -7.45 9.61 11.21
CA PHE A 108 -7.26 10.25 9.91
C PHE A 108 -8.56 10.34 9.12
N THR A 109 -9.31 9.24 9.02
CA THR A 109 -10.49 9.11 8.16
C THR A 109 -11.78 9.64 8.80
N GLY A 110 -11.82 9.73 10.13
CA GLY A 110 -13.07 9.84 10.88
C GLY A 110 -13.76 8.47 11.04
N PRO A 111 -14.97 8.45 11.63
CA PRO A 111 -15.62 7.22 12.12
C PRO A 111 -16.19 6.31 11.01
N ASN A 112 -16.37 6.84 9.80
CA ASN A 112 -16.91 6.12 8.66
C ASN A 112 -15.76 5.76 7.71
N ILE A 113 -15.38 4.50 7.67
CA ILE A 113 -14.10 4.04 7.14
C ILE A 113 -14.33 3.07 5.99
N MET A 114 -13.73 3.38 4.84
CA MET A 114 -13.69 2.51 3.68
C MET A 114 -12.28 1.94 3.51
N ALA A 115 -12.16 0.63 3.31
CA ALA A 115 -10.96 0.01 2.75
C ALA A 115 -11.01 0.17 1.22
N MET A 116 -10.06 0.90 0.66
CA MET A 116 -10.08 1.31 -0.75
C MET A 116 -9.12 0.51 -1.63
N HIS A 117 -7.97 0.10 -1.09
CA HIS A 117 -6.97 -0.66 -1.83
C HIS A 117 -6.23 -1.59 -0.88
N THR A 118 -6.07 -2.84 -1.28
CA THR A 118 -5.46 -3.90 -0.47
C THR A 118 -4.27 -4.48 -1.20
N MET A 119 -3.14 -4.66 -0.50
CA MET A 119 -1.92 -5.22 -1.10
C MET A 119 -1.15 -6.06 -0.11
N LEU A 120 -0.70 -7.23 -0.53
CA LEU A 120 0.37 -7.98 0.13
C LEU A 120 1.57 -8.02 -0.82
N ILE A 121 2.68 -7.47 -0.34
CA ILE A 121 3.90 -7.23 -1.11
C ILE A 121 4.90 -8.31 -0.73
N ASN A 122 5.34 -9.11 -1.70
CA ASN A 122 6.33 -10.17 -1.55
C ASN A 122 7.59 -9.79 -2.32
N LYS A 123 8.43 -8.94 -1.72
CA LYS A 123 9.53 -8.30 -2.42
C LYS A 123 10.65 -9.29 -2.76
N PRO A 124 10.96 -9.55 -4.03
CA PRO A 124 11.95 -10.55 -4.41
C PRO A 124 13.38 -10.11 -4.09
N PRO A 125 14.31 -11.07 -3.94
CA PRO A 125 15.75 -10.82 -4.02
C PRO A 125 16.11 -10.04 -5.28
N ASP A 126 17.02 -9.09 -5.14
CA ASP A 126 17.56 -8.32 -6.25
C ASP A 126 18.83 -9.01 -6.77
N THR A 127 18.84 -9.41 -8.05
CA THR A 127 20.00 -10.03 -8.70
C THR A 127 21.06 -9.02 -9.13
N GLY A 128 21.04 -7.80 -8.57
CA GLY A 128 21.94 -6.69 -8.93
C GLY A 128 21.43 -5.84 -10.10
N LYS A 129 20.22 -6.13 -10.60
CA LYS A 129 19.57 -5.41 -11.70
C LYS A 129 18.65 -4.28 -11.24
N LYS A 130 18.53 -4.07 -9.92
CA LYS A 130 17.69 -3.03 -9.31
C LYS A 130 16.19 -3.20 -9.59
N THR A 131 15.78 -4.37 -10.06
CA THR A 131 14.40 -4.67 -10.49
C THR A 131 13.43 -4.74 -9.33
N SER A 132 13.92 -5.01 -8.12
CA SER A 132 13.08 -5.10 -6.92
C SER A 132 12.79 -3.73 -6.28
N ARG A 133 13.41 -2.66 -6.76
CA ARG A 133 13.23 -1.31 -6.20
C ARG A 133 11.85 -0.78 -6.57
N HIS A 134 11.16 -0.19 -5.61
CA HIS A 134 9.97 0.62 -5.91
C HIS A 134 10.40 2.07 -6.04
N PRO A 135 10.14 2.74 -7.19
CA PRO A 135 10.53 4.13 -7.37
C PRO A 135 9.90 5.04 -6.31
N LEU A 136 10.54 6.19 -6.07
CA LEU A 136 9.94 7.22 -5.24
C LEU A 136 8.65 7.71 -5.90
N HIS A 137 7.55 7.65 -5.16
CA HIS A 137 6.22 7.92 -5.66
C HIS A 137 5.31 8.48 -4.56
N GLN A 138 4.09 8.84 -4.95
CA GLN A 138 3.00 9.25 -4.07
C GLN A 138 1.81 8.37 -4.43
N ASP A 139 1.25 7.66 -3.45
CA ASP A 139 0.11 6.76 -3.67
C ASP A 139 -1.10 7.48 -4.26
N LEU A 140 -1.29 8.76 -3.91
CA LEU A 140 -2.40 9.57 -4.40
C LEU A 140 -2.43 9.66 -5.94
N HIS A 141 -1.29 9.45 -6.63
CA HIS A 141 -1.23 9.36 -8.09
C HIS A 141 -2.22 8.33 -8.64
N TYR A 142 -2.44 7.23 -7.93
CA TYR A 142 -3.34 6.16 -8.36
C TYR A 142 -4.79 6.36 -7.92
N PHE A 143 -5.05 7.28 -6.99
CA PHE A 143 -6.35 7.41 -6.34
C PHE A 143 -7.15 8.58 -6.92
N PRO A 144 -8.30 8.33 -7.56
CA PRO A 144 -9.19 9.38 -8.08
C PRO A 144 -10.20 9.85 -7.03
N PHE A 145 -9.86 9.85 -5.74
CA PHE A 145 -10.75 10.31 -4.67
C PHE A 145 -10.08 11.29 -3.70
N ARG A 146 -10.87 12.18 -3.11
CA ARG A 146 -10.43 13.35 -2.31
C ARG A 146 -11.39 13.63 -1.13
N PRO A 147 -10.97 14.39 -0.10
CA PRO A 147 -9.66 15.02 0.11
C PRO A 147 -8.57 14.02 0.54
N SER A 148 -7.31 14.32 0.23
CA SER A 148 -6.16 13.45 0.58
C SER A 148 -5.95 13.30 2.08
N ASP A 149 -6.26 14.35 2.86
CA ASP A 149 -6.07 14.36 4.31
C ASP A 149 -6.99 13.36 5.03
N SER A 150 -8.05 12.89 4.36
CA SER A 150 -8.96 11.85 4.83
C SER A 150 -8.58 10.45 4.32
N ILE A 151 -7.36 10.28 3.81
CA ILE A 151 -6.83 9.02 3.27
C ILE A 151 -5.55 8.66 4.03
N VAL A 152 -5.39 7.39 4.38
CA VAL A 152 -4.20 6.89 5.08
C VAL A 152 -3.84 5.49 4.60
N CYS A 153 -2.55 5.26 4.36
CA CYS A 153 -2.01 3.92 4.22
C CYS A 153 -1.68 3.36 5.61
N ALA A 154 -2.15 2.16 5.93
CA ALA A 154 -1.61 1.34 7.01
C ALA A 154 -0.77 0.22 6.39
N TRP A 155 0.54 0.22 6.66
CA TRP A 155 1.48 -0.76 6.14
C TRP A 155 2.15 -1.48 7.30
N THR A 156 2.06 -2.81 7.32
CA THR A 156 2.55 -3.65 8.42
C THR A 156 3.62 -4.61 7.94
N ALA A 157 4.75 -4.63 8.65
CA ALA A 157 5.84 -5.56 8.40
C ALA A 157 5.44 -6.98 8.84
N MET A 158 5.54 -7.98 7.96
CA MET A 158 5.22 -9.38 8.29
C MET A 158 6.43 -10.17 8.80
N GLU A 159 7.60 -9.54 8.75
CA GLU A 159 8.90 -10.03 9.18
C GLU A 159 9.77 -8.82 9.57
N HIS A 160 10.99 -9.05 10.07
CA HIS A 160 11.94 -7.96 10.28
C HIS A 160 12.29 -7.29 8.94
N THR A 161 12.24 -5.96 8.87
CA THR A 161 12.56 -5.20 7.65
C THR A 161 13.60 -4.14 7.92
N ASP A 162 14.66 -4.12 7.12
CA ASP A 162 15.80 -3.23 7.26
C ASP A 162 16.32 -2.74 5.89
N ARG A 163 17.45 -2.05 5.89
CA ARG A 163 18.06 -1.57 4.65
C ARG A 163 18.57 -2.70 3.75
N ASN A 164 18.86 -3.88 4.29
CA ASN A 164 19.39 -5.01 3.54
C ASN A 164 18.29 -5.72 2.76
N ASN A 165 17.10 -5.91 3.34
CA ASN A 165 15.97 -6.56 2.66
C ASN A 165 14.97 -5.58 2.00
N GLY A 166 15.32 -4.30 1.93
CA GLY A 166 14.56 -3.31 1.17
C GLY A 166 13.34 -2.77 1.94
N CYS A 167 13.58 -2.23 3.13
CA CYS A 167 12.58 -1.49 3.89
C CYS A 167 12.02 -0.29 3.12
N LEU A 168 10.93 0.27 3.65
CA LEU A 168 10.39 1.53 3.14
C LEU A 168 11.40 2.67 3.35
N VAL A 169 11.41 3.58 2.37
CA VAL A 169 12.15 4.83 2.42
C VAL A 169 11.15 5.96 2.26
N VAL A 170 11.17 6.93 3.16
CA VAL A 170 10.27 8.08 3.15
C VAL A 170 11.05 9.38 3.12
N ILE A 171 10.39 10.45 2.67
CA ILE A 171 10.92 11.81 2.73
C ILE A 171 10.02 12.63 3.64
N PRO A 172 10.43 12.84 4.91
CA PRO A 172 9.60 13.53 5.89
C PRO A 172 9.15 14.90 5.42
N GLY A 173 7.89 15.25 5.74
CA GLY A 173 7.32 16.57 5.42
C GLY A 173 6.76 16.73 4.00
N THR A 174 7.11 15.87 3.05
CA THR A 174 6.66 15.99 1.65
C THR A 174 5.15 15.84 1.44
N HIS A 175 4.45 15.21 2.38
CA HIS A 175 2.98 15.14 2.38
C HIS A 175 2.28 16.51 2.40
N LYS A 176 2.98 17.59 2.78
CA LYS A 176 2.47 18.97 2.75
C LYS A 176 2.56 19.63 1.37
N GLY A 177 3.30 19.02 0.45
CA GLY A 177 3.44 19.48 -0.92
C GLY A 177 2.28 19.01 -1.80
N PRO A 178 2.26 19.43 -3.08
CA PRO A 178 1.27 18.98 -4.04
C PRO A 178 1.51 17.52 -4.49
N LEU A 179 0.54 16.96 -5.21
CA LEU A 179 0.77 15.79 -6.03
C LEU A 179 1.76 16.15 -7.17
N LYS A 180 2.85 15.41 -7.27
CA LYS A 180 3.84 15.55 -8.32
C LYS A 180 3.42 14.81 -9.59
N PRO A 181 3.99 15.13 -10.76
CA PRO A 181 3.84 14.31 -11.96
C PRO A 181 4.63 12.99 -11.82
N HIS A 182 4.00 11.88 -12.24
CA HIS A 182 4.63 10.56 -12.28
C HIS A 182 4.61 9.99 -13.69
N ALA A 183 5.64 9.22 -14.03
CA ALA A 183 5.72 8.44 -15.26
C ALA A 183 6.56 7.17 -15.03
N TYR A 184 6.57 6.26 -16.00
CA TYR A 184 7.44 5.08 -15.92
C TYR A 184 8.92 5.50 -15.89
N PRO A 185 9.69 5.05 -14.88
CA PRO A 185 11.13 5.25 -14.85
C PRO A 185 11.80 4.65 -16.10
N GLN A 186 12.81 5.34 -16.63
CA GLN A 186 13.62 4.86 -17.74
C GLN A 186 14.77 3.98 -17.21
N TRP A 187 14.42 2.85 -16.59
CA TRP A 187 15.41 1.92 -16.01
C TRP A 187 15.79 0.79 -16.97
N GLU A 188 17.07 0.44 -16.97
CA GLU A 188 17.58 -0.72 -17.71
C GLU A 188 16.98 -2.02 -17.15
N GLY A 189 16.45 -2.88 -18.02
CA GLY A 189 15.80 -4.15 -17.62
C GLY A 189 14.28 -4.09 -17.48
N GLY A 190 13.68 -2.90 -17.66
CA GLY A 190 12.24 -2.70 -17.59
C GLY A 190 11.75 -2.37 -16.18
N VAL A 191 10.50 -1.92 -16.10
CA VAL A 191 9.83 -1.54 -14.85
C VAL A 191 8.55 -2.36 -14.73
N ASN A 192 8.22 -2.81 -13.52
CA ASN A 192 6.97 -3.50 -13.26
C ASN A 192 5.77 -2.61 -13.65
N LEU A 193 4.71 -3.24 -14.18
CA LEU A 193 3.47 -2.53 -14.51
C LEU A 193 2.96 -1.75 -13.30
N MET A 194 2.46 -0.53 -13.52
CA MET A 194 2.02 0.39 -12.48
C MET A 194 3.11 0.87 -11.50
N TYR A 195 4.40 0.80 -11.80
CA TYR A 195 5.46 1.38 -10.95
C TYR A 195 5.90 2.75 -11.48
N HIS A 196 5.04 3.77 -11.33
CA HIS A 196 5.34 5.13 -11.73
C HIS A 196 6.21 5.84 -10.68
N GLY A 197 7.25 6.53 -11.15
CA GLY A 197 8.13 7.35 -10.32
C GLY A 197 7.90 8.84 -10.55
N ILE A 198 8.14 9.63 -9.51
CA ILE A 198 8.19 11.11 -9.60
C ILE A 198 9.30 11.53 -10.56
N GLN A 199 8.98 12.43 -11.50
CA GLN A 199 9.92 12.88 -12.51
C GLN A 199 10.79 14.07 -12.05
N ASP A 200 10.27 14.90 -11.16
CA ASP A 200 10.89 16.13 -10.66
C ASP A 200 11.37 15.96 -9.21
N TYR A 201 12.23 14.96 -8.99
CA TYR A 201 12.78 14.65 -7.68
C TYR A 201 14.14 15.34 -7.44
N GLU A 202 14.24 16.15 -6.38
CA GLU A 202 15.52 16.68 -5.91
C GLU A 202 16.25 15.64 -5.03
N GLU A 203 17.46 15.25 -5.43
CA GLU A 203 18.24 14.21 -4.75
C GLU A 203 18.64 14.56 -3.31
N ASP A 204 18.80 15.85 -2.99
CA ASP A 204 19.27 16.36 -1.69
C ASP A 204 18.27 16.21 -0.52
N ASN A 205 17.09 15.65 -0.78
CA ASN A 205 16.11 15.40 0.26
C ASN A 205 16.59 14.32 1.25
N LYS A 206 16.60 14.65 2.55
CA LYS A 206 16.98 13.72 3.63
C LYS A 206 15.98 12.56 3.74
N ARG A 207 16.33 11.43 3.13
CA ARG A 207 15.57 10.18 3.20
C ARG A 207 15.69 9.53 4.58
N VAL A 208 14.57 8.99 5.07
CA VAL A 208 14.52 8.16 6.28
C VAL A 208 14.16 6.74 5.89
N HIS A 209 14.96 5.78 6.34
CA HIS A 209 14.71 4.35 6.17
C HIS A 209 13.94 3.84 7.38
N LEU A 210 12.79 3.21 7.14
CA LEU A 210 11.93 2.67 8.20
C LEU A 210 12.35 1.23 8.50
N VAL A 211 13.28 1.06 9.45
CA VAL A 211 13.59 -0.26 10.01
C VAL A 211 12.47 -0.64 10.96
N MET A 212 11.87 -1.81 10.78
CA MET A 212 10.66 -2.25 11.49
C MET A 212 10.77 -3.72 11.86
N GLU A 213 10.30 -4.07 13.06
CA GLU A 213 10.17 -5.46 13.48
C GLU A 213 8.87 -6.07 12.96
N LYS A 214 8.78 -7.41 13.02
CA LYS A 214 7.56 -8.13 12.66
C LYS A 214 6.36 -7.61 13.49
N GLY A 215 5.28 -7.26 12.81
CA GLY A 215 4.05 -6.74 13.41
C GLY A 215 4.02 -5.22 13.59
N ASP A 216 5.14 -4.51 13.40
CA ASP A 216 5.12 -3.05 13.41
C ASP A 216 4.31 -2.51 12.23
N THR A 217 3.54 -1.45 12.48
CA THR A 217 2.72 -0.76 11.47
C THR A 217 3.15 0.69 11.34
N VAL A 218 3.37 1.15 10.11
CA VAL A 218 3.51 2.57 9.78
C VAL A 218 2.25 3.09 9.12
N PHE A 219 1.80 4.27 9.57
CA PHE A 219 0.70 5.01 8.97
C PHE A 219 1.23 6.22 8.22
N PHE A 220 0.83 6.41 6.97
CA PHE A 220 1.29 7.56 6.19
C PHE A 220 0.28 8.10 5.20
N HIS A 221 0.41 9.41 4.93
CA HIS A 221 -0.44 10.19 4.04
C HIS A 221 -0.12 9.84 2.57
N PRO A 222 -1.11 9.80 1.66
CA PRO A 222 -0.89 9.38 0.26
C PRO A 222 -0.04 10.35 -0.57
N LEU A 223 0.19 11.59 -0.10
CA LEU A 223 1.17 12.54 -0.68
C LEU A 223 2.58 12.40 -0.09
N LEU A 224 2.81 11.53 0.90
CA LEU A 224 4.16 11.31 1.39
C LEU A 224 5.00 10.66 0.28
N ILE A 225 6.07 11.32 -0.13
CA ILE A 225 7.02 10.74 -1.09
C ILE A 225 7.73 9.58 -0.40
N HIS A 226 7.56 8.39 -0.97
CA HIS A 226 8.15 7.17 -0.44
C HIS A 226 8.46 6.16 -1.55
N GLY A 227 9.24 5.15 -1.21
CA GLY A 227 9.60 4.04 -2.10
C GLY A 227 10.19 2.89 -1.29
N SER A 228 10.79 1.92 -1.97
CA SER A 228 11.41 0.77 -1.33
C SER A 228 12.80 0.52 -1.91
N GLY A 229 13.77 0.28 -1.02
CA GLY A 229 15.15 0.00 -1.40
C GLY A 229 15.31 -1.34 -2.13
N GLU A 230 16.53 -1.69 -2.50
CA GLU A 230 16.84 -3.04 -3.02
C GLU A 230 16.70 -4.07 -1.92
N ASN A 231 16.29 -5.29 -2.29
CA ASN A 231 16.39 -6.43 -1.40
C ASN A 231 17.67 -7.17 -1.77
N LYS A 232 18.72 -6.98 -0.98
CA LYS A 232 20.05 -7.57 -1.20
C LYS A 232 20.19 -8.96 -0.57
N THR A 233 19.13 -9.45 0.07
CA THR A 233 19.10 -10.76 0.71
C THR A 233 18.65 -11.83 -0.27
N GLN A 234 18.72 -13.10 0.13
CA GLN A 234 18.22 -14.24 -0.65
C GLN A 234 16.73 -14.55 -0.37
N GLY A 235 16.15 -13.95 0.67
CA GLY A 235 14.74 -14.17 1.04
C GLY A 235 13.81 -13.15 0.39
N PHE A 236 12.54 -13.52 0.26
CA PHE A 236 11.49 -12.58 -0.13
C PHE A 236 10.99 -11.83 1.10
N ARG A 237 10.92 -10.50 1.02
CA ARG A 237 10.45 -9.67 2.14
C ARG A 237 8.96 -9.39 2.03
N LYS A 238 8.18 -9.85 3.00
CA LYS A 238 6.73 -9.72 3.05
C LYS A 238 6.23 -8.52 3.86
N ALA A 239 5.18 -7.89 3.36
CA ALA A 239 4.40 -6.88 4.09
C ALA A 239 2.96 -6.84 3.60
N ILE A 240 2.02 -6.52 4.49
CA ILE A 240 0.60 -6.35 4.17
C ILE A 240 0.20 -4.90 4.38
N SER A 241 -0.68 -4.40 3.52
CA SER A 241 -1.12 -3.00 3.58
C SER A 241 -2.53 -2.80 3.08
N CYS A 242 -3.15 -1.73 3.58
CA CYS A 242 -4.43 -1.23 3.12
C CYS A 242 -4.40 0.30 3.10
N HIS A 243 -4.91 0.88 2.02
CA HIS A 243 -5.25 2.29 1.96
C HIS A 243 -6.71 2.47 2.33
N TYR A 244 -6.94 3.25 3.38
CA TYR A 244 -8.27 3.61 3.85
C TYR A 244 -8.62 5.04 3.45
N ALA A 245 -9.92 5.30 3.30
CA ALA A 245 -10.46 6.63 3.13
C ALA A 245 -11.69 6.84 4.02
N GLY A 246 -11.92 8.08 4.43
CA GLY A 246 -13.20 8.46 5.03
C GLY A 246 -14.34 8.28 4.01
N ALA A 247 -15.47 7.72 4.42
CA ALA A 247 -16.61 7.46 3.53
C ALA A 247 -17.23 8.73 2.92
N ASN A 248 -16.92 9.91 3.48
CA ASN A 248 -17.31 11.23 2.96
C ASN A 248 -16.40 11.74 1.82
N CYS A 249 -15.32 11.04 1.50
CA CYS A 249 -14.53 11.37 0.32
C CYS A 249 -15.39 11.25 -0.95
N HIS A 250 -14.96 11.88 -2.03
CA HIS A 250 -15.64 11.86 -3.32
C HIS A 250 -14.67 11.56 -4.45
N TYR A 251 -15.17 10.93 -5.50
CA TYR A 251 -14.42 10.72 -6.73
C TYR A 251 -14.24 12.05 -7.48
N ILE A 252 -13.09 12.20 -8.12
CA ILE A 252 -12.75 13.35 -8.98
C ILE A 252 -12.54 12.85 -10.42
N SER A 253 -12.85 13.70 -11.40
CA SER A 253 -12.36 13.46 -12.76
C SER A 253 -10.87 13.74 -12.82
N VAL A 254 -10.10 12.83 -13.43
CA VAL A 254 -8.65 12.97 -13.61
C VAL A 254 -8.27 13.43 -15.02
N LYS A 255 -9.25 13.64 -15.90
CA LYS A 255 -9.03 14.09 -17.29
C LYS A 255 -8.32 15.45 -17.31
N GLY A 256 -7.28 15.57 -18.13
CA GLY A 256 -6.45 16.77 -18.20
C GLY A 256 -5.58 17.04 -16.97
N THR A 257 -5.46 16.10 -16.02
CA THR A 257 -4.57 16.19 -14.86
C THR A 257 -3.34 15.27 -15.02
N SER A 258 -2.39 15.33 -14.08
CA SER A 258 -1.24 14.41 -14.05
C SER A 258 -1.65 12.94 -13.87
N GLN A 259 -2.87 12.66 -13.41
CA GLN A 259 -3.39 11.31 -13.17
C GLN A 259 -4.12 10.70 -14.38
N GLU A 260 -4.28 11.44 -15.49
CA GLU A 260 -5.01 10.94 -16.67
C GLU A 260 -4.43 9.63 -17.23
N ILE A 261 -3.11 9.45 -17.11
CA ILE A 261 -2.44 8.20 -17.52
C ILE A 261 -2.96 6.97 -16.76
N ILE A 262 -3.26 7.12 -15.46
CA ILE A 262 -3.75 6.02 -14.62
C ILE A 262 -5.15 5.60 -15.01
N GLU A 263 -6.03 6.55 -15.30
CA GLU A 263 -7.40 6.23 -15.75
C GLU A 263 -7.35 5.34 -16.99
N LYS A 264 -6.51 5.68 -17.98
CA LYS A 264 -6.34 4.88 -19.20
C LYS A 264 -5.84 3.47 -18.88
N GLU A 265 -4.77 3.36 -18.08
CA GLU A 265 -4.17 2.06 -17.74
C GLU A 265 -5.13 1.16 -16.94
N VAL A 266 -5.84 1.72 -15.96
CA VAL A 266 -6.75 0.94 -15.10
C VAL A 266 -8.00 0.49 -15.87
N VAL A 267 -8.60 1.37 -16.68
CA VAL A 267 -9.76 1.00 -17.50
C VAL A 267 -9.38 -0.05 -18.53
N GLU A 268 -8.24 0.11 -19.22
CA GLU A 268 -7.76 -0.91 -20.18
C GLU A 268 -7.48 -2.26 -19.51
N LEU A 269 -6.99 -2.26 -18.27
CA LEU A 269 -6.78 -3.49 -17.50
C LEU A 269 -8.11 -4.13 -17.10
N ALA A 270 -9.08 -3.33 -16.64
CA ALA A 270 -10.41 -3.81 -16.27
C ALA A 270 -11.14 -4.42 -17.47
N ASP A 271 -11.11 -3.76 -18.63
CA ASP A 271 -11.69 -4.27 -19.88
C ASP A 271 -11.13 -5.66 -20.24
N LYS A 272 -9.80 -5.83 -20.12
CA LYS A 272 -9.12 -7.11 -20.41
C LYS A 272 -9.43 -8.21 -19.39
N LEU A 273 -9.45 -7.88 -18.10
CA LEU A 273 -9.62 -8.87 -17.03
C LEU A 273 -11.07 -9.36 -16.93
N TYR A 274 -12.04 -8.46 -17.13
CA TYR A 274 -13.46 -8.77 -16.94
C TYR A 274 -14.23 -8.93 -18.25
N GLY A 275 -13.57 -8.76 -19.41
CA GLY A 275 -14.20 -8.91 -20.73
C GLY A 275 -15.31 -7.89 -20.97
N ILE A 276 -15.20 -6.71 -20.37
CA ILE A 276 -16.21 -5.66 -20.46
C ILE A 276 -16.01 -4.85 -21.76
N GLU A 277 -17.11 -4.42 -22.37
CA GLU A 277 -17.05 -3.58 -23.56
C GLU A 277 -16.31 -2.26 -23.28
N LYS A 278 -15.40 -1.90 -24.19
CA LYS A 278 -14.56 -0.71 -24.05
C LYS A 278 -15.41 0.54 -23.80
N GLY A 279 -15.17 1.19 -22.66
CA GLY A 279 -15.89 2.42 -22.27
C GLY A 279 -17.17 2.20 -21.48
N ALA A 280 -17.55 0.95 -21.18
CA ALA A 280 -18.70 0.66 -20.32
C ALA A 280 -18.40 0.81 -18.81
N VAL A 281 -17.12 0.85 -18.42
CA VAL A 281 -16.67 1.09 -17.04
C VAL A 281 -15.92 2.42 -16.97
N GLN A 282 -16.33 3.28 -16.05
CA GLN A 282 -15.58 4.49 -15.73
C GLN A 282 -14.55 4.20 -14.64
N PHE A 283 -13.48 5.01 -14.56
CA PHE A 283 -12.42 4.79 -13.57
C PHE A 283 -12.94 4.77 -12.13
N GLN A 284 -13.92 5.62 -11.80
CA GLN A 284 -14.57 5.62 -10.49
C GLN A 284 -15.34 4.33 -10.18
N ASP A 285 -15.89 3.65 -11.18
CA ASP A 285 -16.68 2.43 -10.98
C ASP A 285 -15.77 1.30 -10.51
N VAL A 286 -14.56 1.18 -11.09
CA VAL A 286 -13.54 0.22 -10.64
C VAL A 286 -13.24 0.40 -9.15
N TRP A 287 -13.08 1.64 -8.70
CA TRP A 287 -12.83 1.93 -7.29
C TRP A 287 -14.05 1.69 -6.40
N SER A 288 -15.26 2.00 -6.88
CA SER A 288 -16.50 1.79 -6.13
C SER A 288 -16.81 0.30 -5.93
N PHE A 289 -16.52 -0.53 -6.94
CA PHE A 289 -16.66 -2.00 -6.84
C PHE A 289 -15.60 -2.62 -5.93
N ARG A 290 -14.39 -2.06 -5.88
CA ARG A 290 -13.31 -2.50 -4.98
C ARG A 290 -13.57 -2.12 -3.52
N ALA A 291 -14.14 -0.95 -3.27
CA ALA A 291 -14.28 -0.39 -1.93
C ALA A 291 -15.14 -1.26 -1.00
N ARG A 292 -14.70 -1.46 0.24
CA ARG A 292 -15.47 -2.14 1.29
C ARG A 292 -15.64 -1.22 2.50
N LEU A 293 -16.85 -1.17 3.04
CA LEU A 293 -17.11 -0.52 4.32
C LEU A 293 -16.50 -1.35 5.45
N VAL A 294 -15.66 -0.73 6.27
CA VAL A 294 -14.97 -1.38 7.39
C VAL A 294 -15.58 -0.99 8.73
N LYS A 295 -16.02 0.27 8.88
CA LYS A 295 -16.60 0.79 10.12
C LYS A 295 -17.55 1.96 9.81
N GLY A 296 -18.63 2.09 10.58
CA GLY A 296 -19.59 3.18 10.44
C GLY A 296 -20.53 2.96 9.26
N GLU A 297 -20.75 4.01 8.47
CA GLU A 297 -21.70 4.01 7.34
C GLU A 297 -21.00 4.34 6.02
N ARG A 298 -21.44 3.70 4.92
CA ARG A 298 -21.03 4.07 3.57
C ARG A 298 -21.85 5.28 3.12
N ILE A 299 -21.20 6.43 2.94
CA ILE A 299 -21.87 7.71 2.70
C ILE A 299 -21.78 8.13 1.23
N ASN A 300 -20.56 8.27 0.69
CA ASN A 300 -20.35 8.83 -0.65
C ASN A 300 -19.37 8.02 -1.51
N LEU A 301 -18.27 7.50 -0.94
CA LEU A 301 -17.43 6.49 -1.61
C LEU A 301 -18.13 5.14 -1.67
#